data_AF-A0A662UF90-F1
#
_entry.id   AF-A0A662UF90-F1
#
_cell.length_a   1.000
_cell.length_b   1.000
_cell.length_c   1.000
_cell.angle_alpha   90.00
_cell.angle_beta   90.00
_cell.angle_gamma   90.00
#
_symmetry.space_group_name_H-M   'P 1'
#
loop_
_entity.id
_entity.type
_entity.pdbx_description
1 polymer ?
#
loop_
_entity_poly.entity_id
_entity_poly.type
_entity_poly.pdbx_seq_one_letter_code
_entity_poly.pdbx_strand_id
1 'polypeptide(L)' 'MESSREYPRYAVVGVGAVVVKDGKVLLIKRGYPPAKGMWAIPGGVVEAGE' A
#
# COMPACT_ATOMS: atom_id res chain seq x y z
N MET A 1 -5.90 -18.06 5.90
CA MET A 1 -5.08 -17.45 6.95
C MET A 1 -5.36 -15.95 6.90
N GLU A 2 -5.92 -15.37 7.96
CA GLU A 2 -6.08 -13.91 8.03
C GLU A 2 -4.71 -13.25 7.85
N SER A 3 -4.66 -12.21 7.03
CA SER A 3 -3.43 -11.44 6.85
C SER A 3 -3.16 -10.68 8.14
N SER A 4 -1.98 -10.88 8.73
CA SER A 4 -1.51 -10.12 9.91
C SER A 4 -1.44 -8.59 9.71
N ARG A 5 -1.73 -8.12 8.48
CA ARG A 5 -1.69 -6.72 8.06
C ARG A 5 -3.06 -6.03 8.03
N GLU A 6 -4.18 -6.76 8.05
CA GLU A 6 -5.52 -6.14 7.98
C GLU A 6 -5.97 -5.62 9.36
N TYR A 7 -5.59 -6.33 10.42
CA TYR A 7 -5.80 -5.92 11.82
C TYR A 7 -4.54 -6.24 12.65
N PRO A 8 -3.45 -5.48 12.45
CA PRO A 8 -2.22 -5.74 13.18
C PRO A 8 -2.40 -5.43 14.67
N ARG A 9 -1.69 -6.15 15.54
CA ARG A 9 -1.71 -5.93 17.01
C ARG A 9 -1.23 -4.55 17.43
N TYR A 10 -0.49 -3.86 16.56
CA TYR A 10 0.09 -2.54 16.79
C TYR A 10 0.03 -1.77 15.47
N ALA A 11 0.06 -0.43 15.56
CA ALA A 11 0.11 0.41 14.37
C ALA A 11 1.37 0.10 13.54
N VAL A 12 1.20 -0.02 12.22
CA VAL A 12 2.29 -0.23 11.26
C VAL A 12 2.41 1.03 10.42
N VAL A 13 3.60 1.62 10.37
CA VAL A 13 3.85 2.83 9.57
C VAL A 13 3.84 2.45 8.09
N GLY A 14 3.03 3.18 7.32
CA GLY A 14 2.97 3.04 5.87
C GLY A 14 3.27 4.38 5.19
N VAL A 15 3.80 4.29 3.98
CA VAL A 15 4.05 5.44 3.11
C VAL A 15 3.38 5.19 1.76
N GLY A 16 2.80 6.25 1.18
CA GLY A 16 2.19 6.22 -0.15
C GLY A 16 2.59 7.44 -0.96
N ALA A 17 2.69 7.28 -2.27
CA ALA A 17 3.03 8.33 -3.21
C ALA A 17 1.89 8.58 -4.20
N VAL A 18 1.49 9.85 -4.34
CA VAL A 18 0.55 10.29 -5.38
C VAL A 18 1.36 10.95 -6.49
N VAL A 19 1.57 10.23 -7.59
CA VAL A 19 2.27 10.75 -8.76
C VAL A 19 1.24 11.31 -9.74
N VAL A 20 1.33 12.62 -9.99
CA VAL A 20 0.46 13.33 -10.95
C VAL A 20 1.28 13.70 -12.18
N LYS A 21 0.82 13.33 -13.37
CA LYS A 21 1.44 13.70 -14.64
C LYS A 21 0.36 13.87 -15.71
N ASP A 22 0.39 15.00 -16.42
CA ASP A 22 -0.55 15.32 -17.50
C ASP A 22 -2.04 15.16 -17.10
N GLY A 23 -2.37 15.59 -15.87
CA GLY A 23 -3.73 15.45 -15.30
C GLY A 23 -4.13 14.02 -14.93
N LYS A 24 -3.21 13.05 -14.96
CA LYS A 24 -3.44 11.64 -14.62
C LYS A 24 -2.72 11.27 -13.32
N VAL A 25 -3.25 10.26 -12.62
CA VAL A 25 -2.67 9.70 -11.38
C VAL A 25 -2.15 8.29 -11.65
N LEU A 26 -0.94 7.97 -11.18
CA LEU A 26 -0.41 6.62 -11.21
C LEU A 26 -1.09 5.74 -10.15
N LEU A 27 -1.67 4.62 -10.60
CA LEU A 27 -2.23 3.59 -9.73
C LEU A 27 -1.57 2.24 -10.03
N ILE A 28 -1.50 1.39 -9.01
CA ILE A 28 -1.06 0.00 -9.11
C ILE A 28 -2.22 -0.96 -8.83
N LYS A 29 -2.21 -2.13 -9.48
CA LYS A 29 -3.13 -3.23 -9.14
C LYS A 29 -2.44 -4.15 -8.15
N ARG A 30 -3.00 -4.29 -6.94
CA ARG A 30 -2.35 -5.05 -5.85
C ARG A 30 -2.22 -6.54 -6.18
N GLY A 31 -1.00 -7.07 -6.11
CA GLY A 31 -0.73 -8.50 -6.38
C GLY A 31 -0.99 -9.44 -5.19
N TYR A 32 -1.01 -8.89 -3.96
CA TYR A 32 -1.02 -9.67 -2.72
C TYR A 32 -2.09 -9.21 -1.74
N PRO A 33 -2.64 -10.11 -0.90
CA PRO A 33 -3.50 -9.74 0.22
C PRO A 33 -2.75 -8.85 1.24
N PRO A 34 -3.46 -7.98 1.99
CA PRO A 34 -4.89 -7.70 1.87
C PRO A 34 -5.22 -6.91 0.58
N ALA A 35 -6.50 -6.92 0.18
CA ALA A 35 -7.00 -6.19 -0.99
C ALA A 35 -6.33 -6.55 -2.34
N LYS A 36 -5.96 -7.83 -2.54
CA LYS A 36 -5.47 -8.33 -3.83
C LYS A 36 -6.46 -8.01 -4.94
N GLY A 37 -5.97 -7.55 -6.09
CA GLY A 37 -6.78 -7.22 -7.27
C GLY A 37 -7.36 -5.82 -7.28
N MET A 38 -7.35 -5.10 -6.15
CA MET A 38 -7.81 -3.72 -6.05
C MET A 38 -6.78 -2.73 -6.59
N TRP A 39 -7.25 -1.58 -7.07
CA TRP A 39 -6.40 -0.45 -7.42
C TRP A 39 -6.02 0.34 -6.17
N ALA A 40 -4.77 0.81 -6.09
CA ALA A 40 -4.25 1.61 -4.99
C ALA A 40 -3.18 2.59 -5.50
N ILE A 41 -2.87 3.60 -4.69
CA ILE A 41 -1.67 4.42 -4.90
C ILE A 41 -0.40 3.57 -4.63
N PRO A 42 0.71 3.83 -5.34
CA PRO A 42 2.00 3.22 -5.01
C PRO A 42 2.39 3.47 -3.56
N GLY A 43 2.91 2.46 -2.87
CA GLY A 43 3.27 2.58 -1.46
C GLY A 43 3.63 1.24 -0.82
N GLY A 44 4.02 1.32 0.46
CA GLY A 44 4.55 0.19 1.22
C GLY A 44 4.54 0.43 2.72
N VAL A 45 5.02 -0.57 3.46
CA VAL A 45 5.35 -0.41 4.88
C VAL A 45 6.77 0.11 4.97
N VAL A 46 6.99 1.03 5.89
CA VAL A 46 8.32 1.58 6.16
C VAL A 46 9.13 0.55 6.95
N GLU A 47 10.37 0.31 6.53
CA GLU A 47 11.31 -0.54 7.24
C GLU A 47 12.11 0.27 8.28
N ALA A 48 12.55 -0.40 9.35
CA ALA A 48 13.27 0.29 10.41
C ALA A 48 14.64 0.78 9.89
N GLY A 49 14.81 2.10 9.83
CA GLY A 49 16.04 2.73 9.34
C GLY A 49 16.06 3.06 7.85
N GLU A 50 14.92 2.93 7.14
CA GLU A 50 14.69 3.62 5.85
C GLU A 50 14.74 5.15 5.98
#